data_AF-A0AAV8W6E7-F1
#
_entry.id   AF-A0AAV8W6E7-F1
#
_cell.length_a   1.000
_cell.length_b   1.000
_cell.length_c   1.000
_cell.angle_alpha   90.00
_cell.angle_beta   90.00
_cell.angle_gamma   90.00
#
_symmetry.space_group_name_H-M   'P 1'
#
loop_
_entity.id
_entity.type
_entity.pdbx_description
1 polymer ?
#
loop_
_entity_poly.entity_id
_entity_poly.type
_entity_poly.pdbx_seq_one_letter_code
_entity_poly.pdbx_strand_id
1 'polypeptide(L)'
;MSLNEDTPVSLEEVEKALTEIENRFSPNKPNRGNCFEDALTVLSKEFDSLGLSPIDCSQSLCKTFKQVVREAHSLVQIHRRTLLDIKDINIENRYKDSRSTDLYKIIEDYKLQLCRSEEKNSILKGKLIKSTNELTDALKREKTLKEEMERTKRYYIAKHNELQHHLNKVSKENNRLKELFGKDINTHNSKDDVVLKLLKRYKDKEEMYKSAIQKLQDNNTVLLNEILDLKDEHAKALNDIEDKKPKT
;
A
#
# COMPACT_ATOMS: atom_id res chain seq x y z
N MET A 1 -42.73 -41.83 -76.41
CA MET A 1 -43.96 -42.05 -75.61
C MET A 1 -44.89 -40.88 -75.87
N SER A 2 -46.14 -41.21 -76.23
CA SER A 2 -47.33 -40.37 -76.44
C SER A 2 -47.17 -38.86 -76.54
N LEU A 3 -47.31 -38.33 -77.75
CA LEU A 3 -47.99 -37.06 -77.96
C LEU A 3 -49.47 -37.42 -78.13
N ASN A 4 -50.26 -37.22 -77.07
CA ASN A 4 -51.71 -37.36 -77.16
C ASN A 4 -52.24 -36.20 -78.02
N GLU A 5 -53.00 -36.59 -79.04
CA GLU A 5 -53.76 -35.73 -79.92
C GLU A 5 -54.73 -34.87 -79.10
N ASP A 6 -54.63 -33.56 -79.24
CA ASP A 6 -55.71 -32.63 -78.88
C ASP A 6 -56.90 -32.90 -79.80
N THR A 7 -57.77 -33.83 -79.39
CA THR A 7 -59.11 -33.97 -79.97
C THR A 7 -59.80 -32.60 -79.85
N PRO A 8 -60.25 -32.00 -80.97
CA PRO A 8 -60.97 -30.74 -80.92
C PRO A 8 -62.28 -30.99 -80.16
N VAL A 9 -62.42 -30.37 -78.99
CA VAL A 9 -63.65 -30.41 -78.18
C VAL A 9 -64.80 -30.05 -79.11
N SER A 10 -65.73 -30.97 -79.30
CA SER A 10 -66.82 -30.75 -80.26
C SER A 10 -67.72 -29.63 -79.73
N LEU A 11 -68.32 -28.87 -80.64
CA LEU A 11 -69.24 -27.79 -80.27
C LEU A 11 -70.40 -28.31 -79.39
N GLU A 12 -70.79 -29.57 -79.58
CA GLU A 12 -71.79 -30.26 -78.75
C GLU A 12 -71.28 -30.58 -77.35
N GLU A 13 -70.00 -30.92 -77.17
CA GLU A 13 -69.40 -31.11 -75.84
C GLU A 13 -69.26 -29.79 -75.09
N VAL A 14 -68.90 -28.70 -75.79
CA VAL A 14 -68.89 -27.35 -75.22
C VAL A 14 -70.30 -26.92 -74.85
N GLU A 15 -71.29 -27.13 -75.71
CA GLU A 15 -72.69 -26.80 -75.44
C GLU A 15 -73.25 -27.61 -74.27
N LYS A 16 -72.87 -28.88 -74.16
CA LYS A 16 -73.24 -29.77 -73.04
C LYS A 16 -72.57 -29.36 -71.72
N ALA A 17 -71.29 -29.00 -71.76
CA ALA A 17 -70.59 -28.50 -70.58
C ALA A 17 -71.12 -27.12 -70.15
N LEU A 18 -71.44 -26.24 -71.10
CA LEU A 18 -72.06 -24.95 -70.84
C LEU A 18 -73.48 -25.11 -70.29
N THR A 19 -74.29 -26.03 -70.80
CA THR A 19 -75.60 -26.33 -70.19
C THR A 19 -75.46 -27.01 -68.83
N GLU A 20 -74.42 -27.79 -68.58
CA GLU A 20 -74.19 -28.39 -67.24
C GLU A 20 -73.75 -27.33 -66.22
N ILE A 21 -72.90 -26.37 -66.62
CA ILE A 21 -72.51 -25.21 -65.82
C ILE A 21 -73.73 -24.29 -65.62
N GLU A 22 -74.49 -24.02 -66.68
CA GLU A 22 -75.71 -23.22 -66.62
C GLU A 22 -76.75 -23.89 -65.71
N ASN A 23 -76.92 -25.21 -65.72
CA ASN A 23 -77.83 -25.90 -64.80
C ASN A 23 -77.30 -25.98 -63.35
N ARG A 24 -75.99 -25.98 -63.14
CA ARG A 24 -75.39 -25.99 -61.78
C ARG A 24 -75.42 -24.62 -61.10
N PHE A 25 -75.29 -23.54 -61.89
CA PHE A 25 -75.13 -22.18 -61.37
C PHE A 25 -76.24 -21.22 -61.79
N SER A 26 -77.11 -21.59 -62.74
CA SER A 26 -78.41 -20.91 -62.84
C SER A 26 -79.20 -21.26 -61.61
N PRO A 27 -79.84 -20.27 -60.97
CA PRO A 27 -80.85 -20.58 -59.98
C PRO A 27 -81.90 -21.41 -60.70
N ASN A 28 -82.07 -22.67 -60.27
CA ASN A 28 -83.22 -23.50 -60.62
C ASN A 28 -84.42 -22.57 -60.77
N LYS A 29 -85.02 -22.50 -61.97
CA LYS A 29 -86.21 -21.66 -62.22
C LYS A 29 -87.12 -21.84 -61.02
N PRO A 30 -87.30 -20.83 -60.18
CA PRO A 30 -88.03 -21.04 -58.96
C PRO A 30 -89.44 -21.44 -59.36
N ASN A 31 -89.92 -22.53 -58.77
CA ASN A 31 -91.34 -22.81 -58.71
C ASN A 31 -91.99 -21.50 -58.24
N ARG A 32 -92.77 -20.86 -59.12
CA ARG A 32 -93.18 -19.45 -59.07
C ARG A 32 -94.16 -19.09 -57.94
N GLY A 33 -94.15 -19.83 -56.83
CA GLY A 33 -94.94 -19.53 -55.63
C GLY A 33 -94.21 -18.62 -54.65
N ASN A 34 -93.06 -19.06 -54.09
CA ASN A 34 -92.54 -18.49 -52.83
C ASN A 34 -91.02 -18.18 -52.80
N CYS A 35 -90.26 -18.38 -53.88
CA CYS A 35 -88.78 -18.28 -53.83
C CYS A 35 -88.23 -16.91 -53.42
N PHE A 36 -88.99 -15.84 -53.70
CA PHE A 36 -88.56 -14.48 -53.46
C PHE A 36 -88.76 -14.10 -51.98
N GLU A 37 -89.85 -14.57 -51.38
CA GLU A 37 -90.08 -14.44 -49.93
C GLU A 37 -89.07 -15.26 -49.14
N ASP A 38 -88.75 -16.48 -49.57
CA ASP A 38 -87.73 -17.31 -48.92
C ASP A 38 -86.35 -16.63 -48.97
N ALA A 39 -85.95 -16.10 -50.12
CA ALA A 39 -84.69 -15.38 -50.29
C ALA A 39 -84.63 -14.09 -49.45
N LEU A 40 -85.73 -13.32 -49.39
CA LEU A 40 -85.84 -12.13 -48.55
C LEU A 40 -85.81 -12.48 -47.05
N THR A 41 -86.41 -13.61 -46.67
CA THR A 41 -86.41 -14.08 -45.28
C THR A 41 -85.01 -14.49 -44.84
N VAL A 42 -84.25 -15.17 -45.70
CA VAL A 42 -82.84 -15.50 -45.45
C VAL A 42 -82.00 -14.22 -45.32
N LEU A 43 -82.12 -13.29 -46.28
CA LEU A 43 -81.40 -12.03 -46.24
C LEU A 43 -81.74 -11.18 -45.01
N SER A 44 -83.00 -11.20 -44.59
CA SER A 44 -83.46 -10.52 -43.37
C SER A 44 -82.78 -11.06 -42.11
N LYS A 45 -82.64 -12.40 -42.01
CA LYS A 45 -81.90 -13.05 -40.93
C LYS A 45 -80.41 -12.75 -40.97
N GLU A 46 -79.81 -12.69 -42.15
CA GLU A 46 -78.40 -12.33 -42.31
C GLU A 46 -78.14 -10.88 -41.88
N PHE A 47 -79.01 -9.94 -42.26
CA PHE A 47 -78.93 -8.55 -41.79
C PHE A 47 -79.05 -8.45 -40.27
N ASP A 48 -80.02 -9.13 -39.66
CA ASP A 48 -80.17 -9.16 -38.20
C ASP A 48 -78.92 -9.73 -37.50
N SER A 49 -78.33 -10.80 -38.05
CA SER A 49 -77.09 -11.39 -37.52
C SER A 49 -75.88 -10.44 -37.58
N LEU A 50 -75.91 -9.47 -38.49
CA LEU A 50 -74.91 -8.43 -38.68
C LEU A 50 -75.26 -7.13 -37.95
N GLY A 51 -76.37 -7.12 -37.17
CA GLY A 51 -76.87 -5.95 -36.45
C GLY A 51 -77.52 -4.88 -37.33
N LEU A 52 -77.94 -5.25 -38.55
CA LEU A 52 -78.67 -4.41 -39.50
C LEU A 52 -80.18 -4.62 -39.34
N SER A 53 -80.98 -3.69 -39.88
CA SER A 53 -82.44 -3.76 -39.70
C SER A 53 -83.03 -4.90 -40.54
N PRO A 54 -83.84 -5.81 -39.95
CA PRO A 54 -84.47 -6.90 -40.69
C PRO A 54 -85.45 -6.35 -41.73
N ILE A 55 -85.54 -7.06 -42.86
CA ILE A 55 -86.39 -6.67 -43.99
C ILE A 55 -87.86 -6.93 -43.66
N ASP A 56 -88.70 -5.91 -43.84
CA ASP A 56 -90.14 -6.03 -43.65
C ASP A 56 -90.84 -6.45 -44.95
N CYS A 57 -91.16 -7.74 -45.05
CA CYS A 57 -91.85 -8.32 -46.21
C CYS A 57 -93.34 -7.93 -46.29
N SER A 58 -93.91 -7.30 -45.26
CA SER A 58 -95.31 -6.85 -45.28
C SER A 58 -95.53 -5.55 -46.08
N GLN A 59 -94.44 -4.90 -46.50
CA GLN A 59 -94.47 -3.64 -47.25
C GLN A 59 -94.53 -3.87 -48.77
N SER A 60 -94.82 -2.80 -49.52
CA SER A 60 -94.78 -2.88 -50.98
C SER A 60 -93.36 -3.16 -51.48
N LEU A 61 -93.24 -3.93 -52.57
CA LEU A 61 -91.97 -4.31 -53.22
C LEU A 61 -90.99 -3.14 -53.39
N CYS A 62 -91.49 -1.96 -53.75
CA CYS A 62 -90.66 -0.75 -53.90
C CYS A 62 -90.04 -0.28 -52.57
N LYS A 63 -90.77 -0.39 -51.45
CA LYS A 63 -90.25 -0.08 -50.11
C LYS A 63 -89.25 -1.14 -49.65
N THR A 64 -89.56 -2.43 -49.86
CA THR A 64 -88.66 -3.55 -49.56
C THR A 64 -87.34 -3.42 -50.32
N PHE A 65 -87.39 -3.11 -51.62
CA PHE A 65 -86.19 -2.85 -52.43
C PHE A 65 -85.37 -1.68 -51.90
N LYS A 66 -86.01 -0.54 -51.57
CA LYS A 66 -85.32 0.60 -50.96
C LYS A 66 -84.68 0.26 -49.61
N GLN A 67 -85.30 -0.61 -48.82
CA GLN A 67 -84.76 -1.09 -47.56
C GLN A 67 -83.53 -1.97 -47.81
N VAL A 68 -83.62 -2.96 -48.71
CA VAL A 68 -82.50 -3.83 -49.08
C VAL A 68 -81.29 -3.01 -49.55
N VAL A 69 -81.51 -2.03 -50.44
CA VAL A 69 -80.42 -1.15 -50.93
C VAL A 69 -79.82 -0.32 -49.80
N ARG A 70 -80.63 0.16 -48.86
CA ARG A 70 -80.16 0.94 -47.70
C ARG A 70 -79.32 0.08 -46.76
N GLU A 71 -79.79 -1.10 -46.40
CA GLU A 71 -79.07 -2.00 -45.50
C GLU A 71 -77.80 -2.55 -46.16
N ALA A 72 -77.83 -2.86 -47.45
CA ALA A 72 -76.62 -3.22 -48.21
C ALA A 72 -75.59 -2.07 -48.20
N HIS A 73 -76.04 -0.82 -48.33
CA HIS A 73 -75.16 0.33 -48.20
C HIS A 73 -74.61 0.49 -46.77
N SER A 74 -75.43 0.28 -45.73
CA SER A 74 -74.98 0.25 -44.33
C SER A 74 -73.93 -0.83 -44.10
N LEU A 75 -74.11 -2.02 -44.68
CA LEU A 75 -73.15 -3.11 -44.60
C LEU A 75 -71.80 -2.73 -45.21
N VAL A 76 -71.80 -2.10 -46.39
CA VAL A 76 -70.58 -1.59 -47.03
C VAL A 76 -69.90 -0.54 -46.15
N GLN A 77 -70.66 0.33 -45.49
CA GLN A 77 -70.10 1.32 -44.56
C GLN A 77 -69.49 0.67 -43.31
N ILE A 78 -70.15 -0.33 -42.72
CA ILE A 78 -69.61 -1.11 -41.60
C ILE A 78 -68.31 -1.77 -42.01
N HIS A 79 -68.30 -2.49 -43.13
CA HIS A 79 -67.10 -3.15 -43.64
C HIS A 79 -65.93 -2.17 -43.87
N ARG A 80 -66.21 -1.00 -44.47
CA ARG A 80 -65.18 0.05 -44.64
C ARG A 80 -64.63 0.56 -43.32
N ARG A 81 -65.48 0.78 -42.30
CA ARG A 81 -65.01 1.20 -40.96
C ARG A 81 -64.18 0.12 -40.31
N THR A 82 -64.63 -1.13 -40.32
CA THR A 82 -63.88 -2.25 -39.75
C THR A 82 -62.50 -2.41 -40.40
N LEU A 83 -62.39 -2.23 -41.72
CA LEU A 83 -61.08 -2.25 -42.40
C LEU A 83 -60.15 -1.13 -41.94
N LEU A 84 -60.68 0.06 -41.68
CA LEU A 84 -59.90 1.18 -41.12
C LEU A 84 -59.45 0.87 -39.69
N ASP A 85 -60.36 0.38 -38.84
CA ASP A 85 -60.05 0.01 -37.45
C ASP A 85 -58.97 -1.08 -37.38
N ILE A 86 -59.05 -2.10 -38.24
CA ILE A 86 -58.03 -3.16 -38.35
C ILE A 86 -56.67 -2.57 -38.75
N LYS A 87 -56.66 -1.61 -39.68
CA LYS A 87 -55.42 -0.96 -40.12
C LYS A 87 -54.79 -0.15 -38.99
N ASP A 88 -55.59 0.59 -38.23
CA ASP A 88 -55.12 1.41 -37.11
C ASP A 88 -54.55 0.53 -35.98
N ILE A 89 -55.24 -0.57 -35.63
CA ILE A 89 -54.75 -1.56 -34.66
C ILE A 89 -53.41 -2.15 -35.13
N ASN A 90 -53.28 -2.47 -36.42
CA ASN A 90 -52.03 -3.00 -36.97
C ASN A 90 -50.87 -2.00 -36.89
N ILE A 91 -51.14 -0.70 -37.08
CA ILE A 91 -50.12 0.34 -36.92
C ILE A 91 -49.71 0.45 -35.46
N GLU A 92 -50.67 0.45 -34.54
CA GLU A 92 -50.41 0.52 -33.09
C GLU A 92 -49.58 -0.68 -32.60
N ASN A 93 -49.92 -1.90 -33.06
CA ASN A 93 -49.17 -3.11 -32.72
C ASN A 93 -47.72 -3.05 -33.22
N ARG A 94 -47.49 -2.63 -34.47
CA ARG A 94 -46.13 -2.45 -35.00
C ARG A 94 -45.32 -1.45 -34.18
N TYR A 95 -45.95 -0.35 -33.75
CA TYR A 95 -45.30 0.63 -32.90
C TYR A 95 -44.94 0.05 -31.52
N LYS A 96 -45.86 -0.70 -30.90
CA LYS A 96 -45.61 -1.39 -29.63
C LYS A 96 -44.47 -2.41 -29.76
N ASP A 97 -44.44 -3.19 -30.83
CA ASP A 97 -43.40 -4.19 -31.07
C ASP A 97 -42.03 -3.55 -31.28
N SER A 98 -41.95 -2.45 -32.05
CA SER A 98 -40.71 -1.69 -32.21
C SER A 98 -40.20 -1.17 -30.86
N ARG A 99 -41.08 -0.54 -30.08
CA ARG A 99 -40.72 -0.01 -28.77
C ARG A 99 -40.29 -1.11 -27.80
N SER A 100 -40.97 -2.24 -27.81
CA SER A 100 -40.62 -3.42 -27.03
C SER A 100 -39.22 -3.92 -27.39
N THR A 101 -38.93 -4.02 -28.68
CA THR A 101 -37.60 -4.44 -29.18
C THR A 101 -36.49 -3.48 -28.72
N ASP A 102 -36.73 -2.18 -28.76
CA ASP A 102 -35.76 -1.18 -28.31
C ASP A 102 -35.54 -1.25 -26.80
N LEU A 103 -36.59 -1.47 -26.01
CA LEU A 103 -36.48 -1.68 -24.57
C LEU A 103 -35.67 -2.95 -24.24
N TYR A 104 -35.86 -4.04 -24.99
CA TYR A 104 -35.06 -5.26 -24.80
C TYR A 104 -33.58 -5.04 -25.10
N LYS A 105 -33.24 -4.26 -26.14
CA LYS A 105 -31.84 -3.88 -26.41
C LYS A 105 -31.23 -3.10 -25.25
N ILE A 106 -31.95 -2.10 -24.75
CA ILE A 106 -31.50 -1.29 -23.60
C ILE A 106 -31.29 -2.17 -22.36
N ILE A 107 -32.20 -3.10 -22.08
CA ILE A 107 -32.06 -4.05 -20.97
C ILE A 107 -30.80 -4.90 -21.13
N GLU A 108 -30.52 -5.39 -22.33
CA GLU A 108 -29.35 -6.22 -22.60
C GLU A 108 -28.04 -5.43 -22.45
N ASP A 109 -28.01 -4.18 -22.91
CA ASP A 109 -26.88 -3.27 -22.71
C ASP A 109 -26.62 -3.02 -21.22
N TYR A 110 -27.67 -2.80 -20.42
CA TYR A 110 -27.53 -2.61 -18.97
C TYR A 110 -27.05 -3.88 -18.26
N LYS A 111 -27.52 -5.07 -18.66
CA LYS A 111 -27.00 -6.34 -18.11
C LYS A 111 -25.51 -6.50 -18.41
N LEU A 112 -25.08 -6.18 -19.62
CA LEU A 112 -23.68 -6.25 -20.01
C LEU A 112 -22.81 -5.27 -19.19
N GLN A 113 -23.30 -4.05 -18.97
CA GLN A 113 -22.63 -3.08 -18.11
C GLN A 113 -22.56 -3.52 -16.65
N LEU A 114 -23.62 -4.16 -16.14
CA LEU A 114 -23.67 -4.71 -14.79
C LEU A 114 -22.62 -5.81 -14.63
N CYS A 115 -22.59 -6.80 -15.52
CA CYS A 115 -21.59 -7.88 -15.50
C CYS A 115 -20.15 -7.33 -15.50
N ARG A 116 -19.85 -6.36 -16.36
CA ARG A 116 -18.52 -5.71 -16.40
C ARG A 116 -18.17 -4.98 -15.10
N SER A 117 -19.17 -4.39 -14.45
CA SER A 117 -18.99 -3.68 -13.18
C SER A 117 -18.78 -4.65 -12.02
N GLU A 118 -19.52 -5.77 -11.99
CA GLU A 118 -19.35 -6.85 -11.02
C GLU A 118 -17.96 -7.49 -11.11
N GLU A 119 -17.47 -7.75 -12.33
CA GLU A 119 -16.13 -8.30 -12.54
C GLU A 119 -15.04 -7.34 -12.03
N LYS A 120 -15.14 -6.05 -12.36
CA LYS A 120 -14.24 -5.02 -11.82
C LYS A 120 -14.29 -4.96 -10.30
N ASN A 121 -15.48 -5.06 -9.72
CA ASN A 121 -15.67 -5.03 -8.26
C ASN A 121 -15.02 -6.25 -7.60
N SER A 122 -15.17 -7.44 -8.20
CA SER A 122 -14.50 -8.67 -7.75
C SER A 122 -12.97 -8.53 -7.76
N ILE A 123 -12.39 -7.99 -8.85
CA ILE A 123 -10.95 -7.73 -8.95
C ILE A 123 -10.48 -6.74 -7.87
N LEU A 124 -11.21 -5.64 -7.67
CA LEU A 124 -10.88 -4.64 -6.67
C LEU A 124 -10.97 -5.20 -5.25
N LYS A 125 -11.98 -6.01 -4.95
CA LYS A 125 -12.12 -6.70 -3.67
C LYS A 125 -10.94 -7.63 -3.41
N GLY A 126 -10.50 -8.39 -4.42
CA GLY A 126 -9.29 -9.22 -4.33
C GLY A 126 -8.03 -8.42 -4.02
N LYS A 127 -7.82 -7.29 -4.72
CA LYS A 127 -6.70 -6.38 -4.47
C LYS A 127 -6.75 -5.80 -3.06
N LEU A 128 -7.92 -5.38 -2.60
CA LEU A 128 -8.12 -4.82 -1.27
C LEU A 128 -7.73 -5.84 -0.18
N ILE A 129 -8.18 -7.09 -0.30
CA ILE A 129 -7.84 -8.17 0.63
C ILE A 129 -6.32 -8.38 0.66
N LYS A 130 -5.69 -8.48 -0.52
CA LYS A 130 -4.24 -8.66 -0.62
C LYS A 130 -3.46 -7.54 0.07
N SER A 131 -3.78 -6.28 -0.25
CA SER A 131 -3.11 -5.12 0.36
C SER A 131 -3.38 -5.01 1.86
N THR A 132 -4.57 -5.39 2.33
CA THR A 132 -4.89 -5.41 3.77
C THR A 132 -4.04 -6.45 4.51
N ASN A 133 -3.84 -7.63 3.92
CA ASN A 133 -2.98 -8.66 4.50
C ASN A 133 -1.51 -8.21 4.53
N GLU A 134 -1.01 -7.65 3.43
CA GLU A 134 0.35 -7.11 3.35
C GLU A 134 0.60 -6.01 4.39
N LEU A 135 -0.36 -5.10 4.58
CA LEU A 135 -0.30 -4.06 5.61
C LEU A 135 -0.27 -4.66 7.02
N THR A 136 -1.11 -5.67 7.28
CA THR A 136 -1.17 -6.34 8.57
C THR A 136 0.15 -7.03 8.90
N ASP A 137 0.78 -7.68 7.92
CA ASP A 137 2.08 -8.32 8.09
C ASP A 137 3.21 -7.31 8.27
N ALA A 138 3.15 -6.17 7.57
CA ALA A 138 4.09 -5.07 7.75
C ALA A 138 4.01 -4.49 9.17
N LEU A 139 2.80 -4.25 9.70
CA LEU A 139 2.59 -3.78 11.07
C LEU A 139 3.11 -4.76 12.12
N LYS A 140 2.93 -6.06 11.91
CA LYS A 140 3.51 -7.10 12.79
C LYS A 140 5.03 -7.04 12.78
N ARG A 141 5.64 -6.95 11.59
CA ARG A 141 7.10 -6.83 11.45
C ARG A 141 7.64 -5.56 12.11
N GLU A 142 6.97 -4.42 11.92
CA GLU A 142 7.34 -3.16 12.55
C GLU A 142 7.32 -3.29 14.08
N LYS A 143 6.27 -3.90 14.64
CA LYS A 143 6.17 -4.14 16.08
C LYS A 143 7.34 -4.98 16.59
N THR A 144 7.66 -6.09 15.92
CA THR A 144 8.80 -6.96 16.29
C THR A 144 10.12 -6.20 16.24
N LEU A 145 10.37 -5.44 15.17
CA LEU A 145 11.59 -4.65 15.03
C LEU A 145 11.71 -3.56 16.11
N LYS A 146 10.59 -2.93 16.49
CA LYS A 146 10.57 -1.94 17.57
C LYS A 146 10.91 -2.57 18.92
N GLU A 147 10.41 -3.77 19.20
CA GLU A 147 10.76 -4.54 20.40
C GLU A 147 12.25 -4.94 20.43
N GLU A 148 12.80 -5.38 19.28
CA GLU A 148 14.22 -5.70 19.14
C GLU A 148 15.12 -4.46 19.30
N MET A 149 14.72 -3.32 18.74
CA MET A 149 15.41 -2.06 18.91
C MET A 149 15.46 -1.64 20.39
N GLU A 150 14.36 -1.78 21.12
CA GLU A 150 14.32 -1.47 22.56
C GLU A 150 15.11 -2.47 23.42
N ARG A 151 15.16 -3.76 23.03
CA ARG A 151 16.09 -4.72 23.64
C ARG A 151 17.55 -4.32 23.41
N THR A 152 17.88 -3.94 22.19
CA THR A 152 19.22 -3.52 21.79
C THR A 152 19.65 -2.25 22.52
N LYS A 153 18.77 -1.24 22.62
CA LYS A 153 19.00 -0.04 23.43
C LYS A 153 19.33 -0.38 24.88
N ARG A 154 18.52 -1.24 25.51
CA ARG A 154 18.76 -1.67 26.90
C ARG A 154 20.10 -2.37 27.06
N TYR A 155 20.48 -3.24 26.11
CA TYR A 155 21.77 -3.89 26.10
C TYR A 155 22.94 -2.88 26.03
N TYR A 156 22.87 -1.90 25.13
CA TYR A 156 23.91 -0.87 25.02
C TYR A 156 24.02 0.01 26.26
N ILE A 157 22.89 0.40 26.86
CA ILE A 157 22.88 1.15 28.13
C ILE A 157 23.55 0.33 29.23
N ALA A 158 23.20 -0.95 29.36
CA ALA A 158 23.82 -1.83 30.36
C ALA A 158 25.34 -1.96 30.14
N LYS A 159 25.78 -2.18 28.88
CA LYS A 159 27.20 -2.26 28.54
C LYS A 159 27.95 -0.96 28.76
N HIS A 160 27.34 0.18 28.46
CA HIS A 160 27.93 1.49 28.75
C HIS A 160 28.13 1.67 30.25
N ASN A 161 27.13 1.34 31.07
CA ASN A 161 27.23 1.44 32.53
C ASN A 161 28.31 0.51 33.11
N GLU A 162 28.43 -0.71 32.58
CA GLU A 162 29.48 -1.67 32.93
C GLU A 162 30.87 -1.10 32.62
N LEU A 163 31.08 -0.60 31.39
CA LEU A 163 32.35 0.02 30.99
C LEU A 163 32.67 1.26 31.83
N GLN A 164 31.67 2.10 32.12
CA GLN A 164 31.83 3.27 32.99
C GLN A 164 32.26 2.86 34.39
N HIS A 165 31.70 1.78 34.94
CA HIS A 165 32.11 1.22 36.22
C HIS A 165 33.56 0.72 36.18
N HIS A 166 33.97 0.01 35.12
CA HIS A 166 35.35 -0.42 34.94
C HIS A 166 36.32 0.77 34.84
N LEU A 167 35.97 1.80 34.07
CA LEU A 167 36.78 3.01 33.93
C LEU A 167 36.95 3.73 35.27
N ASN A 168 35.87 3.85 36.04
CA ASN A 168 35.92 4.40 37.39
C ASN A 168 36.81 3.57 38.33
N LYS A 169 36.75 2.23 38.24
CA LYS A 169 37.60 1.33 39.04
C LYS A 169 39.09 1.50 38.69
N VAL A 170 39.42 1.53 37.39
CA VAL A 170 40.78 1.74 36.90
C VAL A 170 41.29 3.13 37.28
N SER A 171 40.45 4.16 37.17
CA SER A 171 40.79 5.53 37.58
C SER A 171 41.11 5.62 39.08
N LYS A 172 40.30 4.98 39.93
CA LYS A 172 40.57 4.88 41.37
C LYS A 172 41.87 4.15 41.66
N GLU A 173 42.13 3.03 41.00
CA GLU A 173 43.37 2.27 41.17
C GLU A 173 44.60 3.05 40.70
N ASN A 174 44.50 3.77 39.58
CA ASN A 174 45.55 4.65 39.09
C ASN A 174 45.86 5.76 40.11
N ASN A 175 44.83 6.38 40.71
CA ASN A 175 45.03 7.37 41.77
C ASN A 175 45.69 6.73 43.01
N ARG A 176 45.27 5.52 43.41
CA ARG A 176 45.90 4.76 44.52
C ARG A 176 47.38 4.49 44.25
N LEU A 177 47.72 4.06 43.03
CA LEU A 177 49.11 3.83 42.61
C LEU A 177 49.92 5.14 42.62
N LYS A 178 49.36 6.25 42.11
CA LYS A 178 50.01 7.57 42.19
C LYS A 178 50.27 7.99 43.64
N GLU A 179 49.34 7.73 44.55
CA GLU A 179 49.55 8.00 45.98
C GLU A 179 50.64 7.11 46.59
N LEU A 180 50.66 5.81 46.26
CA LEU A 180 51.70 4.89 46.72
C LEU A 180 53.09 5.30 46.22
N PHE A 181 53.23 5.56 44.91
CA PHE A 181 54.50 6.01 44.33
C PHE A 181 54.90 7.41 44.82
N GLY A 182 53.94 8.33 44.99
CA GLY A 182 54.22 9.65 45.54
C GLY A 182 54.68 9.60 47.01
N LYS A 183 54.17 8.64 47.78
CA LYS A 183 54.64 8.37 49.15
C LYS A 183 56.03 7.73 49.15
N ASP A 184 56.27 6.71 48.32
CA ASP A 184 57.56 6.02 48.22
C ASP A 184 58.71 6.91 47.72
N ILE A 185 58.42 7.85 46.81
CA ILE A 185 59.39 8.86 46.36
C ILE A 185 59.72 9.86 47.48
N ASN A 186 58.76 10.20 48.34
CA ASN A 186 58.97 11.13 49.46
C ASN A 186 59.56 10.47 50.71
N THR A 187 59.45 9.15 50.89
CA THR A 187 60.08 8.41 52.02
C THR A 187 61.52 8.01 51.74
N HIS A 188 61.96 8.00 50.48
CA HIS A 188 63.39 7.97 50.19
C HIS A 188 63.96 9.37 50.40
N ASN A 189 64.53 9.60 51.60
CA ASN A 189 65.51 10.67 51.82
C ASN A 189 66.40 10.75 50.58
N SER A 190 66.34 11.87 49.86
CA SER A 190 67.08 12.04 48.62
C SER A 190 68.53 11.62 48.86
N LYS A 191 69.11 10.83 47.96
CA LYS A 191 70.53 10.48 48.01
C LYS A 191 71.38 11.75 48.21
N ASP A 192 70.93 12.87 47.66
CA ASP A 192 71.56 14.17 47.81
C ASP A 192 71.52 14.68 49.26
N ASP A 193 70.46 14.43 50.02
CA ASP A 193 70.35 14.88 51.41
C ASP A 193 71.26 14.07 52.34
N VAL A 194 71.42 12.76 52.05
CA VAL A 194 72.40 11.90 52.73
C VAL A 194 73.83 12.32 52.37
N VAL A 195 74.10 12.59 51.08
CA VAL A 195 75.41 13.04 50.59
C VAL A 195 75.76 14.41 51.18
N LEU A 196 74.82 15.36 51.25
CA LEU A 196 75.02 16.69 51.85
C LEU A 196 75.34 16.59 53.35
N LYS A 197 74.62 15.75 54.09
CA LYS A 197 74.92 15.50 55.52
C LYS A 197 76.30 14.88 55.71
N LEU A 198 76.70 13.97 54.83
CA LEU A 198 78.02 13.36 54.85
C LEU A 198 79.12 14.40 54.53
N LEU A 199 78.91 15.22 53.49
CA LEU A 199 79.84 16.27 53.07
C LEU A 199 80.07 17.30 54.20
N LYS A 200 78.99 17.69 54.88
CA LYS A 200 79.05 18.62 56.02
C LYS A 200 79.93 18.07 57.14
N ARG A 201 79.73 16.79 57.52
CA ARG A 201 80.57 16.12 58.54
C ARG A 201 82.04 16.04 58.13
N TYR A 202 82.33 15.80 56.84
CA TYR A 202 83.71 15.79 56.37
C TYR A 202 84.35 17.17 56.44
N LYS A 203 83.63 18.22 56.07
CA LYS A 203 84.11 19.60 56.16
C LYS A 203 84.39 20.02 57.60
N ASP A 204 83.51 19.67 58.54
CA ASP A 204 83.72 19.95 59.97
C ASP A 204 84.99 19.25 60.49
N LYS A 205 85.23 18.00 60.08
CA LYS A 205 86.46 17.25 60.43
C LYS A 205 87.71 17.86 59.79
N GLU A 206 87.61 18.29 58.55
CA GLU A 206 88.72 18.95 57.85
C GLU A 206 89.14 20.23 58.57
N GLU A 207 88.19 21.05 59.03
CA GLU A 207 88.48 22.25 59.81
C GLU A 207 89.14 21.91 61.16
N MET A 208 88.66 20.86 61.84
CA MET A 208 89.31 20.37 63.07
C MET A 208 90.76 19.96 62.83
N TYR A 209 91.05 19.23 61.74
CA TYR A 209 92.41 18.83 61.42
C TYR A 209 93.30 20.02 61.05
N LYS A 210 92.78 20.98 60.26
CA LYS A 210 93.50 22.23 59.95
C LYS A 210 93.87 22.99 61.23
N SER A 211 92.94 23.12 62.17
CA SER A 211 93.19 23.76 63.47
C SER A 211 94.24 23.01 64.31
N ALA A 212 94.19 21.67 64.31
CA ALA A 212 95.18 20.85 65.01
C ALA A 212 96.58 20.98 64.41
N ILE A 213 96.70 21.00 63.08
CA ILE A 213 97.97 21.21 62.38
C ILE A 213 98.55 22.58 62.71
N GLN A 214 97.73 23.64 62.71
CA GLN A 214 98.18 24.98 63.06
C GLN A 214 98.77 25.02 64.48
N LYS A 215 98.07 24.42 65.46
CA LYS A 215 98.59 24.33 66.84
C LYS A 215 99.93 23.58 66.93
N LEU A 216 100.11 22.53 66.15
CA LEU A 216 101.37 21.80 66.10
C LEU A 216 102.49 22.64 65.48
N GLN A 217 102.20 23.41 64.44
CA GLN A 217 103.16 24.34 63.83
C GLN A 217 103.57 25.46 64.79
N ASP A 218 102.60 26.04 65.49
CA ASP A 218 102.84 27.07 66.50
C ASP A 218 103.73 26.50 67.63
N ASN A 219 103.40 25.31 68.15
CA ASN A 219 104.19 24.63 69.17
C ASN A 219 105.62 24.33 68.69
N ASN A 220 105.79 23.84 67.46
CA ASN A 220 107.12 23.58 66.91
C ASN A 220 107.94 24.88 66.78
N THR A 221 107.30 26.00 66.48
CA THR A 221 107.98 27.31 66.39
C THR A 221 108.47 27.75 67.77
N VAL A 222 107.65 27.56 68.81
CA VAL A 222 108.05 27.85 70.20
C VAL A 222 109.22 26.96 70.62
N LEU A 223 109.14 25.65 70.39
CA LEU A 223 110.23 24.71 70.70
C LEU A 223 111.52 25.05 69.93
N LEU A 224 111.41 25.48 68.67
CA LEU A 224 112.58 25.89 67.89
C LEU A 224 113.24 27.14 68.48
N ASN A 225 112.44 28.11 68.95
CA ASN A 225 112.94 29.29 69.64
C ASN A 225 113.59 28.93 70.98
N GLU A 226 112.99 28.04 71.77
CA GLU A 226 113.61 27.52 73.01
C GLU A 226 114.94 26.81 72.72
N ILE A 227 115.03 26.02 71.65
CA ILE A 227 116.29 25.38 71.24
C ILE A 227 117.33 26.45 70.85
N LEU A 228 116.94 27.52 70.15
CA LEU A 228 117.84 28.62 69.81
C LEU A 228 118.34 29.35 71.06
N ASP A 229 117.43 29.67 71.99
CA ASP A 229 117.77 30.32 73.25
C ASP A 229 118.73 29.45 74.08
N LEU A 230 118.43 28.16 74.22
CA LEU A 230 119.30 27.19 74.89
C LEU A 230 120.66 27.05 74.19
N LYS A 231 120.70 27.10 72.85
CA LYS A 231 121.95 27.06 72.09
C LYS A 231 122.78 28.31 72.31
N ASP A 232 122.15 29.48 72.39
CA ASP A 232 122.81 30.76 72.70
C ASP A 232 123.31 30.78 74.15
N GLU A 233 122.55 30.24 75.10
CA GLU A 233 122.99 30.04 76.49
C GLU A 233 124.18 29.07 76.57
N HIS A 234 124.14 27.97 75.82
CA HIS A 234 125.23 26.99 75.78
C HIS A 234 126.49 27.56 75.11
N ALA A 235 126.34 28.45 74.12
CA ALA A 235 127.45 29.18 73.50
C ALA A 235 128.07 30.20 74.48
N LYS A 236 127.26 30.90 75.27
CA LYS A 236 127.74 31.77 76.36
C LYS A 236 128.48 30.98 77.44
N ALA A 237 127.94 29.82 77.84
CA ALA A 237 128.58 28.93 78.81
C ALA A 237 129.91 28.35 78.31
N LEU A 238 130.06 28.11 77.00
CA LEU A 238 131.35 27.69 76.41
C LEU A 238 132.39 28.82 76.44
N ASN A 239 131.99 30.07 76.15
CA ASN A 239 132.88 31.23 76.24
C ASN A 239 133.34 31.48 77.69
N ASP A 240 132.45 31.27 78.68
CA ASP A 240 132.79 31.37 80.11
C ASP A 240 133.75 30.26 80.60
N ILE A 241 133.87 29.16 79.85
CA ILE A 241 134.82 28.06 80.11
C ILE A 241 136.17 28.32 79.42
N GLU A 242 136.21 29.02 78.28
CA GLU A 242 137.46 29.42 77.62
C GLU A 242 138.21 30.53 78.37
N ASP A 243 137.51 31.44 79.05
CA ASP A 243 138.13 32.48 79.91
C ASP A 243 138.70 31.92 81.23
N LYS A 244 138.49 30.64 81.53
CA LYS A 244 139.02 29.94 82.73
C LYS A 244 140.16 28.95 82.44
N LYS A 245 140.85 29.06 81.29
CA LYS A 245 142.09 28.31 81.04
C LYS A 245 143.35 29.15 81.36
N PRO A 246 144.27 28.64 82.20
CA PRO A 246 145.39 29.40 82.75
C PRO A 246 146.49 29.63 81.71
N LYS A 247 147.05 30.84 81.70
CA LYS A 247 148.40 31.08 81.19
C LYS A 247 149.38 31.03 82.36
N THR A 248 150.28 30.05 82.27
CA THR A 248 151.69 30.13 82.71
C THR A 248 152.30 31.50 82.45
#